data_AF-A0A2D5Y7N0-F1
#
_entry.id   AF-A0A2D5Y7N0-F1
#
_cell.length_a   1.000
_cell.length_b   1.000
_cell.length_c   1.000
_cell.angle_alpha   90.00
_cell.angle_beta   90.00
_cell.angle_gamma   90.00
#
_symmetry.space_group_name_H-M   'P 1'
#
loop_
_entity.id
_entity.type
_entity.pdbx_description
1 polymer ?
#
loop_
_entity_poly.entity_id
_entity_poly.type
_entity_poly.pdbx_seq_one_letter_code
_entity_poly.pdbx_strand_id
1 'polypeptide(L)' 'MKDNQPDTKLTREYINFTRAAHLLGYSSPTIIRKLINSGELRTYTFPDTTKEMVAKHEVLALIKPT' A
#
# COMPACT_ATOMS: atom_id res chain seq x y z
N MET A 1 -18.27 -23.46 16.55
CA MET A 1 -17.44 -22.24 16.48
C MET A 1 -17.25 -21.96 15.00
N LYS A 2 -18.02 -21.01 14.46
CA LYS A 2 -17.91 -20.59 13.05
C LYS A 2 -17.39 -19.17 13.12
N ASP A 3 -16.09 -19.02 12.94
CA ASP A 3 -15.44 -17.74 12.77
C ASP A 3 -15.99 -17.11 11.48
N ASN A 4 -17.05 -16.32 11.62
CA ASN A 4 -17.54 -15.38 10.62
C ASN A 4 -16.49 -14.26 10.50
N GLN A 5 -15.38 -14.52 9.81
CA GLN A 5 -14.68 -13.43 9.15
C GLN A 5 -15.54 -13.03 7.96
N PRO A 6 -16.07 -11.79 7.90
CA PRO A 6 -16.64 -11.32 6.66
C PRO A 6 -15.53 -11.38 5.61
N ASP A 7 -15.73 -12.23 4.61
CA ASP A 7 -15.02 -12.22 3.34
C ASP A 7 -15.36 -10.89 2.63
N THR A 8 -14.95 -9.76 3.22
CA THR A 8 -14.78 -8.54 2.44
C THR A 8 -13.58 -8.83 1.58
N LYS A 9 -13.86 -9.25 0.36
CA LYS A 9 -13.02 -9.28 -0.81
C LYS A 9 -12.29 -7.93 -0.96
N LEU A 10 -11.31 -7.67 -0.09
CA LEU A 10 -10.33 -6.62 -0.24
C LEU A 10 -9.55 -7.09 -1.46
N THR A 11 -9.97 -6.65 -2.64
CA THR A 11 -9.13 -6.74 -3.83
C THR A 11 -7.77 -6.20 -3.41
N ARG A 12 -6.78 -7.09 -3.31
CA ARG A 12 -5.40 -6.75 -2.99
C ARG A 12 -4.86 -6.01 -4.21
N GLU A 13 -5.30 -4.76 -4.34
CA GLU A 13 -4.91 -3.86 -5.41
C GLU A 13 -3.54 -3.33 -5.03
N TYR A 14 -2.55 -3.72 -5.83
CA TYR A 14 -1.19 -3.22 -5.70
C TYR A 14 -1.04 -2.03 -6.63
N ILE A 15 -0.42 -0.97 -6.12
CA ILE A 15 -0.18 0.27 -6.85
C ILE A 15 1.30 0.61 -6.82
N ASN A 16 1.77 1.28 -7.87
CA ASN A 16 3.14 1.77 -7.92
C ASN A 16 3.34 2.95 -6.94
N PHE A 17 4.61 3.27 -6.66
CA PHE A 17 4.95 4.31 -5.69
C PHE A 17 4.44 5.70 -6.10
N THR A 18 4.39 6.01 -7.40
CA THR A 18 3.84 7.27 -7.89
C THR A 18 2.36 7.40 -7.53
N ARG A 19 1.57 6.37 -7.80
CA ARG A 19 0.13 6.37 -7.49
C ARG A 19 -0.11 6.38 -5.99
N ALA A 20 0.69 5.66 -5.22
CA ALA A 20 0.62 5.68 -3.77
C ALA A 20 0.92 7.06 -3.19
N ALA A 21 1.95 7.76 -3.68
CA ALA A 21 2.27 9.12 -3.25
C ALA A 21 1.11 10.08 -3.50
N HIS A 22 0.49 9.98 -4.68
CA HIS A 22 -0.67 10.80 -5.03
C HIS A 22 -1.88 10.53 -4.11
N LEU A 23 -2.10 9.28 -3.67
CA LEU A 23 -3.17 8.97 -2.72
C LEU A 23 -2.95 9.62 -1.35
N LEU A 24 -1.69 9.73 -0.92
CA LEU A 24 -1.30 10.42 0.31
C LEU A 24 -1.21 11.96 0.14
N GLY A 25 -1.48 12.50 -1.04
CA GLY A 25 -1.39 13.93 -1.33
C GLY A 25 0.04 14.45 -1.61
N TYR A 26 1.01 13.56 -1.82
CA TYR A 26 2.39 13.93 -2.15
C TYR A 26 2.65 13.86 -3.65
N SER A 27 3.41 14.82 -4.18
CA SER A 27 3.81 14.85 -5.60
C SER A 27 5.00 13.94 -5.92
N SER A 28 5.75 13.46 -4.91
CA SER A 28 6.97 12.69 -5.11
C SER A 28 6.87 11.28 -4.53
N PRO A 29 7.27 10.23 -5.29
CA PRO A 29 7.27 8.84 -4.81
C PRO A 29 8.33 8.59 -3.72
N THR A 30 9.24 9.52 -3.48
CA THR A 30 10.28 9.42 -2.44
C THR A 30 9.67 9.24 -1.04
N ILE A 31 8.49 9.81 -0.77
CA ILE A 31 7.83 9.65 0.52
C ILE A 31 7.43 8.19 0.79
N ILE A 32 6.99 7.48 -0.26
CA ILE A 32 6.61 6.06 -0.16
C ILE A 32 7.85 5.23 0.18
N ARG A 33 8.99 5.52 -0.47
CA ARG A 33 10.26 4.84 -0.16
C ARG A 33 10.72 5.12 1.27
N LYS A 34 10.51 6.34 1.80
CA LYS A 34 10.76 6.64 3.21
C LYS A 34 9.86 5.83 4.14
N LEU A 35 8.55 5.75 3.86
CA LEU A 35 7.60 4.98 4.65
C LEU A 35 7.93 3.48 4.65
N ILE A 36 8.38 2.94 3.52
CA ILE A 36 8.88 1.57 3.41
C ILE A 36 10.11 1.37 4.28
N ASN A 37 11.11 2.25 4.17
CA ASN A 37 12.34 2.17 4.97
C ASN A 37 12.08 2.33 6.48
N SER A 38 11.05 3.10 6.85
CA SER A 38 10.61 3.25 8.24
C SER A 38 9.81 2.06 8.77
N GLY A 39 9.43 1.10 7.91
CA GLY A 39 8.61 -0.05 8.29
C GLY A 39 7.10 0.21 8.35
N GLU A 40 6.65 1.40 7.94
CA GLU A 40 5.24 1.82 7.93
C GLU A 40 4.47 1.26 6.72
N LEU A 41 5.18 0.94 5.62
CA LEU A 41 4.63 0.29 4.43
C LEU A 41 5.42 -0.95 4.05
N ARG A 42 4.72 -1.94 3.50
CA ARG A 42 5.33 -3.14 2.92
C ARG A 42 5.48 -2.99 1.41
N THR A 43 6.62 -3.43 0.91
CA THR A 43 6.86 -3.61 -0.53
C THR A 43 6.57 -5.02 -0.96
N TYR A 44 6.00 -5.14 -2.15
CA TYR A 44 5.72 -6.38 -2.83
C TYR A 44 6.42 -6.36 -4.18
N THR A 45 7.19 -7.40 -4.46
CA THR A 45 7.86 -7.60 -5.74
C THR A 45 7.18 -8.76 -6.45
N PHE A 46 6.80 -8.55 -7.70
CA PHE A 46 6.15 -9.58 -8.51
C PHE A 46 7.17 -10.46 -9.23
N PRO A 47 6.95 -11.77 -9.36
CA PRO A 47 7.92 -12.67 -9.97
C PRO A 47 8.22 -12.33 -11.45
N ASP A 48 7.22 -11.83 -12.18
CA ASP A 48 7.37 -11.44 -13.59
C ASP A 48 7.98 -10.06 -13.81
N THR A 49 8.09 -9.23 -12.76
CA THR A 49 8.59 -7.86 -12.91
C THR A 49 9.46 -7.43 -11.74
N THR A 50 10.58 -6.79 -12.02
CA THR A 50 11.40 -6.10 -11.00
C THR A 50 10.72 -4.86 -10.40
N LYS A 51 9.41 -4.68 -10.64
CA LYS A 51 8.63 -3.55 -10.16
C LYS A 51 8.21 -3.80 -8.72
N GLU A 52 8.65 -2.89 -7.86
CA GLU A 52 8.19 -2.80 -6.48
C GLU A 52 6.84 -2.09 -6.43
N MET A 53 5.87 -2.66 -5.73
CA MET A 53 4.54 -2.09 -5.54
C MET A 53 4.16 -2.13 -4.05
N VAL A 54 3.18 -1.32 -3.68
CA VAL A 54 2.61 -1.30 -2.33
C VAL A 54 1.13 -1.65 -2.41
N ALA A 55 0.59 -2.24 -1.34
CA ALA A 55 -0.83 -2.52 -1.29
C ALA A 55 -1.61 -1.22 -1.04
N LYS A 56 -2.59 -0.92 -1.89
CA LYS A 56 -3.38 0.31 -1.81
C LYS A 56 -4.08 0.48 -0.46
N HIS A 57 -4.60 -0.60 0.11
CA HIS A 57 -5.28 -0.54 1.40
C HIS A 57 -4.33 -0.15 2.55
N GLU A 58 -3.07 -0.59 2.53
CA GLU A 58 -2.05 -0.17 3.51
C GLU A 58 -1.75 1.32 3.36
N VAL A 59 -1.63 1.82 2.12
CA VAL A 59 -1.43 3.25 1.85
C VAL A 59 -2.61 4.08 2.37
N LEU A 60 -3.84 3.64 2.12
CA LEU A 60 -5.03 4.35 2.60
C LEU A 60 -5.16 4.30 4.13
N ALA A 61 -4.73 3.22 4.77
CA ALA A 61 -4.75 3.08 6.23
C ALA A 61 -3.80 4.07 6.95
N LEU A 62 -2.79 4.60 6.25
CA LEU A 62 -1.92 5.67 6.77
C LEU A 62 -2.60 7.04 6.79
N ILE A 63 -3.66 7.22 6.00
CA ILE A 63 -4.46 8.45 5.98
C ILE A 63 -5.42 8.39 7.18
N LYS A 64 -4.91 8.59 8.39
CA LYS A 64 -5.76 8.78 9.56
C LYS A 64 -6.35 10.19 9.53
N PRO A 65 -7.68 10.37 9.61
CA PRO A 65 -8.24 11.67 9.92
C PRO A 65 -7.82 12.03 11.35
N THR A 66 -7.14 13.17 11.51
CA THR A 66 -6.92 13.82 12.81
C THR A 66 -8.24 14.29 13.39
#